data_AF-A0AAP0MUK2-F1
#
_entry.id   AF-A0AAP0MUK2-F1
#
_cell.length_a   1.000
_cell.length_b   1.000
_cell.length_c   1.000
_cell.angle_alpha   90.00
_cell.angle_beta   90.00
_cell.angle_gamma   90.00
#
_symmetry.space_group_name_H-M   'P 1'
#
loop_
_entity.id
_entity.type
_entity.pdbx_description
1 polymer ?
#
loop_
_entity_poly.entity_id
_entity_poly.type
_entity_poly.pdbx_seq_one_letter_code
_entity_poly.pdbx_strand_id
1 'polypeptide(L)'
;MKKHVSPITRIHEGAVNRGSESTKHSIRCRSSLVHLTNCRNRNGEGITNDKQCKPFNRHRAPVTLQDEAASRFDEDNNNSIGFRDAFLKNINAIFQFTRPFFLLGTMIDMTSVSLLAPQQFADLTPTFFIGLLKAIVPGLLVNIYEVGVNQLYDVEIDKINKPDLPLASGDLSIGAGITITCTCLLMSLAIGIMLRSPPLISTIIMWFLLSSAYSADLPFLRWKRNPFLATMYGVLERGLAMPLGYFMHIQKYVLGRPIEFSRTLMFVVAVKCWFCVLLILLKDMPDVDGDKEHGIQTLSIALGKEKVLWLGVYMLLVVYGALVIAGASSPFLESKLITIIGHSTLAFLLLQRARNVDVSSQAAILSFYRFIWKLLFAEHILLPCVRL
;
A
#
# COMPACT_ATOMS: atom_id res chain seq x y z
N MET A 1 -59.88 20.80 -36.49
CA MET A 1 -58.57 20.20 -36.82
C MET A 1 -58.59 18.75 -36.35
N LYS A 2 -58.90 17.78 -37.25
CA LYS A 2 -57.99 16.74 -37.79
C LYS A 2 -57.27 15.94 -36.67
N LYS A 3 -57.70 14.71 -36.29
CA LYS A 3 -57.49 13.35 -36.91
C LYS A 3 -56.00 12.95 -36.94
N HIS A 4 -55.49 11.75 -36.65
CA HIS A 4 -55.91 10.33 -36.71
C HIS A 4 -54.90 9.50 -35.84
N VAL A 5 -55.24 8.40 -35.14
CA VAL A 5 -55.34 6.97 -35.56
C VAL A 5 -54.10 6.38 -36.28
N SER A 6 -53.63 5.24 -35.74
CA SER A 6 -52.62 4.23 -36.17
C SER A 6 -52.72 3.79 -37.67
N PRO A 7 -51.82 2.98 -38.32
CA PRO A 7 -51.34 1.64 -37.88
C PRO A 7 -50.03 1.07 -38.55
N ILE A 8 -49.83 -0.24 -38.36
CA ILE A 8 -48.86 -1.25 -38.84
C ILE A 8 -48.77 -1.41 -40.37
N THR A 9 -47.57 -1.73 -40.92
CA THR A 9 -47.24 -2.67 -42.05
C THR A 9 -45.71 -2.60 -42.28
N ARG A 10 -44.83 -3.63 -42.29
CA ARG A 10 -44.70 -5.02 -42.81
C ARG A 10 -44.19 -5.10 -44.28
N ILE A 11 -43.27 -6.07 -44.50
CA ILE A 11 -42.81 -6.76 -45.74
C ILE A 11 -41.68 -6.02 -46.53
N HIS A 12 -40.53 -6.57 -47.01
CA HIS A 12 -40.12 -7.83 -47.71
C HIS A 12 -38.61 -8.11 -47.48
N GLU A 13 -38.20 -9.33 -47.08
CA GLU A 13 -37.61 -10.44 -47.90
C GLU A 13 -36.10 -10.35 -48.20
N GLY A 14 -35.40 -11.46 -47.97
CA GLY A 14 -34.00 -11.66 -48.40
C GLY A 14 -33.24 -12.69 -47.58
N ALA A 15 -33.61 -13.97 -47.71
CA ALA A 15 -32.80 -15.10 -47.25
C ALA A 15 -31.52 -15.24 -48.11
N VAL A 16 -30.43 -15.78 -47.54
CA VAL A 16 -29.61 -16.89 -48.09
C VAL A 16 -28.43 -17.20 -47.16
N ASN A 17 -28.32 -18.49 -46.83
CA ASN A 17 -27.24 -19.18 -46.12
C ASN A 17 -25.89 -19.16 -46.86
N ARG A 18 -24.79 -19.18 -46.08
CA ARG A 18 -23.52 -19.94 -46.22
C ARG A 18 -22.60 -19.42 -45.10
N GLY A 19 -22.09 -20.17 -44.11
CA GLY A 19 -21.68 -21.56 -44.08
C GLY A 19 -20.22 -21.68 -44.52
N SER A 20 -19.26 -21.59 -43.57
CA SER A 20 -18.08 -22.49 -43.44
C SER A 20 -16.96 -21.88 -42.57
N GLU A 21 -16.59 -22.66 -41.55
CA GLU A 21 -15.20 -22.93 -41.12
C GLU A 21 -14.33 -21.78 -40.59
N SER A 22 -14.31 -21.61 -39.26
CA SER A 22 -13.12 -21.06 -38.58
C SER A 22 -12.21 -22.22 -38.15
N THR A 23 -11.08 -22.32 -38.84
CA THR A 23 -10.06 -23.34 -38.66
C THR A 23 -9.27 -23.04 -37.38
N LYS A 24 -9.25 -24.01 -36.47
CA LYS A 24 -8.35 -24.05 -35.31
C LYS A 24 -6.89 -24.06 -35.80
N HIS A 25 -6.13 -23.01 -35.55
CA HIS A 25 -4.67 -23.07 -35.64
C HIS A 25 -4.10 -23.56 -34.31
N SER A 26 -3.70 -24.83 -34.30
CA SER A 26 -2.88 -25.43 -33.26
C SER A 26 -1.41 -25.14 -33.59
N ILE A 27 -0.75 -24.39 -32.72
CA ILE A 27 0.70 -24.16 -32.80
C ILE A 27 1.39 -25.41 -32.25
N ARG A 28 2.00 -26.18 -33.15
CA ARG A 28 2.81 -27.35 -32.84
C ARG A 28 4.27 -26.91 -32.66
N CYS A 29 4.70 -26.66 -31.43
CA CYS A 29 6.12 -26.48 -31.12
C CYS A 29 6.85 -27.84 -31.25
N ARG A 30 7.73 -27.93 -32.25
CA ARG A 30 8.64 -29.06 -32.45
C ARG A 30 9.97 -28.70 -31.77
N SER A 31 10.37 -29.46 -30.76
CA SER A 31 11.67 -29.31 -30.11
C SER A 31 12.78 -29.70 -31.09
N SER A 32 13.54 -28.73 -31.60
CA SER A 32 14.76 -28.98 -32.35
C SER A 32 15.96 -28.92 -31.41
N LEU A 33 16.48 -30.12 -31.13
CA LEU A 33 17.80 -30.42 -30.57
C LEU A 33 18.86 -29.78 -31.49
N VAL A 34 19.59 -28.78 -31.01
CA VAL A 34 20.77 -28.24 -31.72
C VAL A 34 22.02 -28.86 -31.11
N HIS A 35 22.54 -29.85 -31.82
CA HIS A 35 23.91 -30.31 -31.73
C HIS A 35 24.84 -29.18 -32.21
N LEU A 36 25.72 -28.69 -31.33
CA LEU A 36 26.83 -27.83 -31.72
C LEU A 36 28.02 -28.71 -32.12
N THR A 37 28.33 -28.64 -33.41
CA THR A 37 29.47 -29.25 -34.07
C THR A 37 30.74 -28.42 -33.87
N ASN A 38 31.84 -29.14 -33.63
CA ASN A 38 33.21 -28.91 -34.11
C ASN A 38 33.70 -27.46 -34.27
N CYS A 39 34.61 -27.05 -33.38
CA CYS A 39 35.73 -26.18 -33.75
C CYS A 39 37.05 -26.93 -33.51
N ARG A 40 37.70 -27.24 -34.63
CA ARG A 40 39.04 -27.80 -34.74
C ARG A 40 39.96 -26.62 -35.03
N ASN A 41 40.94 -26.34 -34.18
CA ASN A 41 42.13 -25.60 -34.59
C ASN A 41 43.37 -26.17 -33.91
N ARG A 42 44.40 -26.36 -34.75
CA ARG A 42 45.70 -26.96 -34.49
C ARG A 42 46.71 -25.90 -34.00
N ASN A 43 47.84 -26.44 -33.52
CA ASN A 43 49.15 -25.86 -33.17
C ASN A 43 49.29 -25.76 -31.65
N GLY A 44 50.28 -26.33 -30.97
CA GLY A 44 51.50 -27.07 -31.32
C GLY A 44 52.31 -27.20 -30.01
N GLU A 45 53.25 -28.16 -29.96
CA GLU A 45 54.18 -28.43 -28.83
C GLU A 45 53.50 -29.06 -27.61
N GLY A 46 53.95 -30.14 -26.95
CA GLY A 46 55.13 -30.99 -27.00
C GLY A 46 55.16 -31.75 -25.66
N ILE A 47 55.81 -32.92 -25.62
CA ILE A 47 56.23 -33.67 -24.40
C ILE A 47 55.23 -34.71 -23.83
N THR A 48 55.39 -35.94 -24.35
CA THR A 48 55.48 -37.25 -23.67
C THR A 48 54.94 -37.43 -22.24
N ASN A 49 54.04 -38.40 -22.05
CA ASN A 49 54.39 -39.66 -21.38
C ASN A 49 53.28 -40.73 -21.46
N ASP A 50 53.72 -41.92 -21.84
CA ASP A 50 53.02 -43.21 -21.83
C ASP A 50 52.40 -43.55 -20.46
N LYS A 51 51.23 -44.20 -20.48
CA LYS A 51 51.08 -45.59 -19.94
C LYS A 51 49.68 -46.16 -20.17
N GLN A 52 49.65 -47.17 -21.06
CA GLN A 52 48.92 -48.44 -21.01
C GLN A 52 47.39 -48.49 -20.83
N CYS A 53 46.73 -48.91 -21.91
CA CYS A 53 45.45 -49.64 -21.87
C CYS A 53 45.67 -51.16 -21.78
N LYS A 54 44.74 -51.87 -21.10
CA LYS A 54 44.04 -53.15 -21.44
C LYS A 54 43.64 -53.94 -20.17
N PRO A 55 42.72 -54.93 -20.20
CA PRO A 55 41.33 -54.90 -20.70
C PRO A 55 40.32 -55.62 -19.74
N PHE A 56 39.02 -55.48 -20.04
CA PHE A 56 37.89 -56.43 -19.82
C PHE A 56 37.82 -57.32 -18.55
N ASN A 57 36.72 -57.17 -17.77
CA ASN A 57 35.73 -58.25 -17.68
C ASN A 57 34.36 -57.80 -17.14
N ARG A 58 33.31 -58.15 -17.89
CA ARG A 58 31.89 -58.11 -17.48
C ARG A 58 31.66 -59.21 -16.44
N HIS A 59 31.15 -58.89 -15.26
CA HIS A 59 30.25 -59.80 -14.53
C HIS A 59 29.01 -59.01 -14.11
N ARG A 60 27.85 -59.48 -14.56
CA ARG A 60 26.51 -58.98 -14.25
C ARG A 60 25.99 -59.85 -13.11
N ALA A 61 25.66 -59.24 -11.98
CA ALA A 61 24.86 -59.85 -10.91
C ALA A 61 23.68 -58.90 -10.59
N PRO A 62 22.55 -59.43 -10.11
CA PRO A 62 21.25 -58.83 -10.32
C PRO A 62 20.88 -57.72 -9.32
N VAL A 63 19.87 -57.00 -9.75
CA VAL A 63 19.18 -55.81 -9.24
C VAL A 63 18.56 -55.97 -7.84
N THR A 64 18.31 -54.80 -7.21
CA THR A 64 17.33 -54.43 -6.16
C THR A 64 17.61 -54.75 -4.68
N LEU A 65 17.81 -53.68 -3.88
CA LEU A 65 16.94 -53.30 -2.73
C LEU A 65 17.45 -52.12 -1.85
N GLN A 66 18.41 -51.28 -2.30
CA GLN A 66 18.94 -50.20 -1.46
C GLN A 66 18.80 -48.75 -1.99
N ASP A 67 18.43 -48.54 -3.26
CA ASP A 67 18.31 -47.18 -3.81
C ASP A 67 16.98 -46.49 -3.47
N GLU A 68 15.95 -47.23 -3.04
CA GLU A 68 14.62 -46.66 -2.79
C GLU A 68 14.50 -45.93 -1.44
N ALA A 69 15.43 -46.17 -0.51
CA ALA A 69 15.47 -45.47 0.77
C ALA A 69 16.28 -44.17 0.68
N ALA A 70 17.43 -44.18 -0.01
CA ALA A 70 18.26 -42.99 -0.18
C ALA A 70 17.61 -41.95 -1.11
N SER A 71 16.91 -42.39 -2.16
CA SER A 71 16.16 -41.46 -3.04
C SER A 71 14.97 -40.81 -2.33
N ARG A 72 14.28 -41.54 -1.43
CA ARG A 72 13.16 -41.00 -0.64
C ARG A 72 13.64 -39.98 0.40
N PHE A 73 14.79 -40.20 1.03
CA PHE A 73 15.34 -39.23 1.99
C PHE A 73 15.77 -37.92 1.30
N ASP A 74 16.35 -37.97 0.10
CA ASP A 74 16.72 -36.77 -0.66
C ASP A 74 15.50 -36.11 -1.35
N GLU A 75 14.52 -36.87 -1.82
CA GLU A 75 13.24 -36.32 -2.33
C GLU A 75 12.43 -35.66 -1.22
N ASP A 76 12.34 -36.24 -0.03
CA ASP A 76 11.62 -35.63 1.10
C ASP A 76 12.31 -34.36 1.60
N ASN A 77 13.66 -34.31 1.56
CA ASN A 77 14.41 -33.10 1.90
C ASN A 77 14.25 -32.01 0.82
N ASN A 78 14.31 -32.36 -0.47
CA ASN A 78 14.05 -31.41 -1.56
C ASN A 78 12.59 -30.93 -1.61
N ASN A 79 11.63 -31.83 -1.37
CA ASN A 79 10.20 -31.48 -1.31
C ASN A 79 9.89 -30.62 -0.09
N SER A 80 10.52 -30.88 1.07
CA SER A 80 10.33 -30.05 2.26
C SER A 80 11.00 -28.68 2.14
N ILE A 81 12.16 -28.58 1.49
CA ILE A 81 12.80 -27.30 1.13
C ILE A 81 11.90 -26.54 0.13
N GLY A 82 11.41 -27.21 -0.92
CA GLY A 82 10.50 -26.60 -1.90
C GLY A 82 9.16 -26.15 -1.30
N PHE A 83 8.58 -26.93 -0.38
CA PHE A 83 7.36 -26.56 0.34
C PHE A 83 7.60 -25.36 1.27
N ARG A 84 8.70 -25.37 2.03
CA ARG A 84 9.07 -24.26 2.91
C ARG A 84 9.27 -22.97 2.12
N ASP A 85 9.97 -23.04 0.99
CA ASP A 85 10.25 -21.86 0.16
C ASP A 85 8.98 -21.32 -0.49
N ALA A 86 8.10 -22.20 -0.98
CA ALA A 86 6.78 -21.80 -1.49
C ALA A 86 5.92 -21.17 -0.39
N PHE A 87 5.94 -21.74 0.82
CA PHE A 87 5.23 -21.21 1.97
C PHE A 87 5.74 -19.82 2.40
N LEU A 88 7.07 -19.66 2.50
CA LEU A 88 7.70 -18.37 2.82
C LEU A 88 7.43 -17.33 1.73
N LYS A 89 7.46 -17.72 0.45
CA LYS A 89 7.09 -16.85 -0.66
C LYS A 89 5.66 -16.35 -0.52
N ASN A 90 4.71 -17.24 -0.21
CA ASN A 90 3.30 -16.87 -0.02
C ASN A 90 3.11 -15.94 1.19
N ILE A 91 3.77 -16.23 2.32
CA ILE A 91 3.73 -15.34 3.50
C ILE A 91 4.29 -13.96 3.14
N ASN A 92 5.42 -13.90 2.44
CA ASN A 92 6.00 -12.64 2.03
C ASN A 92 5.06 -11.87 1.09
N ALA A 93 4.42 -12.54 0.12
CA ALA A 93 3.44 -11.92 -0.75
C ALA A 93 2.25 -11.32 0.03
N ILE A 94 1.72 -12.05 1.03
CA ILE A 94 0.66 -11.55 1.91
C ILE A 94 1.16 -10.36 2.75
N PHE A 95 2.38 -10.44 3.30
CA PHE A 95 2.96 -9.36 4.08
C PHE A 95 3.14 -8.09 3.23
N GLN A 96 3.69 -8.21 2.01
CA GLN A 96 3.82 -7.08 1.10
C GLN A 96 2.45 -6.52 0.66
N PHE A 97 1.43 -7.37 0.53
CA PHE A 97 0.08 -6.95 0.18
C PHE A 97 -0.52 -5.99 1.22
N THR A 98 -0.16 -6.15 2.50
CA THR A 98 -0.57 -5.22 3.57
C THR A 98 0.09 -3.84 3.51
N ARG A 99 1.09 -3.65 2.64
CA ARG A 99 1.93 -2.44 2.56
C ARG A 99 2.49 -2.05 3.94
N PRO A 100 3.47 -2.81 4.47
CA PRO A 100 3.89 -2.73 5.87
C PRO A 100 4.36 -1.34 6.30
N PHE A 101 5.00 -0.58 5.40
CA PHE A 101 5.40 0.80 5.68
C PHE A 101 4.19 1.71 5.92
N PHE A 102 3.13 1.59 5.10
CA PHE A 102 1.90 2.35 5.26
C PHE A 102 1.10 1.91 6.49
N LEU A 103 1.08 0.60 6.77
CA LEU A 103 0.46 0.03 7.95
C LEU A 103 1.13 0.54 9.24
N LEU A 104 2.46 0.60 9.27
CA LEU A 104 3.22 1.17 10.39
C LEU A 104 2.87 2.64 10.63
N GLY A 105 2.82 3.45 9.57
CA GLY A 105 2.40 4.85 9.67
C GLY A 105 1.01 5.01 10.26
N THR A 106 0.09 4.14 9.86
CA THR A 106 -1.29 4.12 10.36
C THR A 106 -1.36 3.72 11.85
N MET A 107 -0.55 2.74 12.30
CA MET A 107 -0.45 2.39 13.73
C MET A 107 0.05 3.56 14.58
N ILE A 108 1.11 4.22 14.12
CA ILE A 108 1.68 5.40 14.80
C ILE A 108 0.63 6.50 14.89
N ASP A 109 -0.12 6.72 13.82
CA ASP A 109 -1.16 7.75 13.78
C ASP A 109 -2.32 7.48 14.76
N MET A 110 -2.90 6.26 14.73
CA MET A 110 -3.94 5.86 15.68
C MET A 110 -3.49 5.99 17.13
N THR A 111 -2.24 5.62 17.40
CA THR A 111 -1.62 5.75 18.73
C THR A 111 -1.49 7.21 19.12
N SER A 112 -1.02 8.05 18.19
CA SER A 112 -0.87 9.49 18.38
C SER A 112 -2.18 10.15 18.78
N VAL A 113 -3.23 10.00 17.98
CA VAL A 113 -4.53 10.65 18.25
C VAL A 113 -5.16 10.12 19.54
N SER A 114 -4.90 8.86 19.89
CA SER A 114 -5.35 8.25 21.15
C SER A 114 -4.66 8.84 22.39
N LEU A 115 -3.39 9.23 22.26
CA LEU A 115 -2.60 9.86 23.33
C LEU A 115 -3.03 11.30 23.63
N LEU A 116 -3.93 11.88 22.83
CA LEU A 116 -4.54 13.18 23.12
C LEU A 116 -5.62 13.09 24.20
N ALA A 117 -6.21 11.91 24.45
CA ALA A 117 -7.27 11.72 25.44
C ALA A 117 -6.80 11.72 26.90
N PRO A 118 -5.65 11.10 27.26
CA PRO A 118 -5.02 11.30 28.56
C PRO A 118 -4.78 12.78 28.89
N GLN A 119 -5.20 13.19 30.08
CA GLN A 119 -5.03 14.55 30.60
C GLN A 119 -3.79 14.64 31.51
N GLN A 120 -3.40 13.53 32.13
CA GLN A 120 -2.26 13.42 33.04
C GLN A 120 -1.55 12.08 32.86
N PHE A 121 -0.28 11.99 33.30
CA PHE A 121 0.50 10.76 33.19
C PHE A 121 -0.15 9.56 33.92
N ALA A 122 -0.89 9.81 35.00
CA ALA A 122 -1.61 8.77 35.74
C ALA A 122 -2.71 8.08 34.92
N ASP A 123 -3.15 8.67 33.80
CA ASP A 123 -4.15 8.07 32.92
C ASP A 123 -3.57 6.95 32.05
N LEU A 124 -2.23 6.88 31.91
CA LEU A 124 -1.51 5.86 31.14
C LEU A 124 -1.43 4.53 31.91
N THR A 125 -2.60 3.98 32.21
CA THR A 125 -2.78 2.74 32.96
C THR A 125 -2.73 1.52 32.02
N PRO A 126 -2.60 0.28 32.56
CA PRO A 126 -2.78 -0.93 31.77
C PRO A 126 -4.13 -0.96 31.02
N THR A 127 -5.20 -0.42 31.62
CA THR A 127 -6.52 -0.29 30.97
C THR A 127 -6.45 0.58 29.72
N PHE A 128 -5.73 1.70 29.76
CA PHE A 128 -5.50 2.55 28.59
C PHE A 128 -4.80 1.77 27.47
N PHE A 129 -3.69 1.10 27.76
CA PHE A 129 -2.93 0.36 26.75
C PHE A 129 -3.71 -0.83 26.17
N ILE A 130 -4.47 -1.54 27.00
CA ILE A 130 -5.36 -2.62 26.54
C ILE A 130 -6.48 -2.06 25.66
N GLY A 131 -7.08 -0.94 26.06
CA GLY A 131 -8.12 -0.27 25.26
C GLY A 131 -7.59 0.22 23.92
N LEU A 132 -6.40 0.83 23.92
CA LEU A 132 -5.70 1.26 22.71
C LEU A 132 -5.42 0.08 21.78
N LEU A 133 -4.83 -1.01 22.30
CA LEU A 133 -4.54 -2.19 21.49
C LEU A 133 -5.82 -2.78 20.87
N LYS A 134 -6.90 -2.87 21.66
CA LYS A 134 -8.21 -3.31 21.18
C LYS A 134 -8.75 -2.42 20.06
N ALA A 135 -8.53 -1.11 20.13
CA ALA A 135 -8.97 -0.17 19.09
C ALA A 135 -8.10 -0.25 17.82
N ILE A 136 -6.78 -0.43 17.94
CA ILE A 136 -5.85 -0.50 16.81
C ILE A 136 -6.12 -1.72 15.93
N VAL A 137 -6.40 -2.90 16.51
CA VAL A 137 -6.60 -4.15 15.75
C VAL A 137 -7.64 -4.02 14.62
N PRO A 138 -8.90 -3.59 14.86
CA PRO A 138 -9.87 -3.41 13.78
C PRO A 138 -9.45 -2.27 12.82
N GLY A 139 -8.75 -1.25 13.31
CA GLY A 139 -8.13 -0.21 12.48
C GLY A 139 -7.16 -0.75 11.44
N LEU A 140 -6.26 -1.65 11.85
CA LEU A 140 -5.31 -2.28 10.92
C LEU A 140 -6.00 -3.19 9.93
N LEU A 141 -7.04 -3.89 10.35
CA LEU A 141 -7.83 -4.73 9.46
C LEU A 141 -8.57 -3.92 8.39
N VAL A 142 -9.17 -2.76 8.74
CA VAL A 142 -9.80 -1.90 7.72
C VAL A 142 -8.77 -1.17 6.86
N ASN A 143 -7.56 -0.91 7.37
CA ASN A 143 -6.45 -0.42 6.55
C ASN A 143 -5.97 -1.47 5.54
N ILE A 144 -5.93 -2.76 5.91
CA ILE A 144 -5.65 -3.85 4.95
C ILE A 144 -6.74 -3.90 3.88
N TYR A 145 -8.01 -3.67 4.25
CA TYR A 145 -9.09 -3.52 3.28
C TYR A 145 -8.84 -2.33 2.32
N GLU A 146 -8.46 -1.16 2.84
CA GLU A 146 -8.16 0.05 2.05
C GLU A 146 -7.06 -0.21 1.01
N VAL A 147 -5.92 -0.79 1.43
CA VAL A 147 -4.83 -1.09 0.49
C VAL A 147 -5.18 -2.22 -0.47
N GLY A 148 -6.01 -3.17 -0.02
CA GLY A 148 -6.44 -4.31 -0.81
C GLY A 148 -7.41 -3.91 -1.93
N VAL A 149 -8.44 -3.13 -1.60
CA VAL A 149 -9.38 -2.61 -2.61
C VAL A 149 -8.68 -1.69 -3.59
N ASN A 150 -7.70 -0.90 -3.14
CA ASN A 150 -6.89 -0.08 -4.05
C ASN A 150 -6.12 -0.94 -5.06
N GLN A 151 -5.35 -1.93 -4.59
CA GLN A 151 -4.57 -2.81 -5.47
C GLN A 151 -5.44 -3.64 -6.43
N LEU A 152 -6.58 -4.16 -5.95
CA LEU A 152 -7.50 -4.97 -6.77
C LEU A 152 -8.05 -4.21 -7.98
N TYR A 153 -8.35 -2.93 -7.81
CA TYR A 153 -8.89 -2.07 -8.87
C TYR A 153 -7.81 -1.39 -9.73
N ASP A 154 -6.54 -1.52 -9.34
CA ASP A 154 -5.40 -0.86 -9.99
C ASP A 154 -4.37 -1.83 -10.55
N VAL A 155 -4.64 -3.13 -10.60
CA VAL A 155 -3.68 -4.17 -11.06
C VAL A 155 -2.97 -3.77 -12.37
N GLU A 156 -3.70 -3.36 -13.40
CA GLU A 156 -3.11 -2.98 -14.69
C GLU A 156 -2.28 -1.68 -14.62
N ILE A 157 -2.67 -0.73 -13.77
CA ILE A 157 -1.95 0.53 -13.56
C ILE A 157 -0.67 0.27 -12.75
N ASP A 158 -0.78 -0.54 -11.70
CA ASP A 158 0.33 -0.89 -10.81
C ASP A 158 1.36 -1.79 -11.51
N LYS A 159 1.00 -2.56 -12.56
CA LYS A 159 2.00 -3.25 -13.41
C LYS A 159 3.03 -2.29 -14.04
N ILE A 160 2.64 -1.03 -14.24
CA ILE A 160 3.51 0.01 -14.81
C ILE A 160 4.19 0.79 -13.67
N ASN A 161 3.40 1.31 -12.72
CA ASN A 161 3.92 2.22 -11.70
C ASN A 161 4.64 1.50 -10.53
N LYS A 162 4.18 0.29 -10.18
CA LYS A 162 4.57 -0.46 -8.97
C LYS A 162 4.60 -1.98 -9.23
N PRO A 163 5.43 -2.44 -10.19
CA PRO A 163 5.42 -3.84 -10.65
C PRO A 163 5.81 -4.86 -9.57
N ASP A 164 6.38 -4.40 -8.46
CA ASP A 164 6.74 -5.19 -7.28
C ASP A 164 5.56 -5.53 -6.37
N LEU A 165 4.39 -4.91 -6.56
CA LEU A 165 3.21 -5.20 -5.75
C LEU A 165 2.67 -6.60 -6.01
N PRO A 166 2.24 -7.36 -4.97
CA PRO A 166 1.92 -8.78 -5.12
C PRO A 166 0.85 -9.13 -6.16
N LEU A 167 -0.18 -8.28 -6.32
CA LEU A 167 -1.21 -8.50 -7.35
C LEU A 167 -0.72 -8.13 -8.75
N ALA A 168 0.15 -7.13 -8.87
CA ALA A 168 0.71 -6.68 -10.15
C ALA A 168 1.80 -7.65 -10.66
N SER A 169 2.67 -8.13 -9.76
CA SER A 169 3.71 -9.13 -10.05
C SER A 169 3.15 -10.53 -10.31
N GLY A 170 1.94 -10.81 -9.85
CA GLY A 170 1.33 -12.14 -9.89
C GLY A 170 1.78 -13.07 -8.77
N ASP A 171 2.55 -12.59 -7.79
CA ASP A 171 2.95 -13.37 -6.60
C ASP A 171 1.76 -13.68 -5.69
N LEU A 172 0.68 -12.89 -5.77
CA LEU A 172 -0.60 -13.14 -5.11
C LEU A 172 -1.71 -13.17 -6.16
N SER A 173 -2.55 -14.20 -6.14
CA SER A 173 -3.68 -14.32 -7.07
C SER A 173 -4.77 -13.28 -6.76
N ILE A 174 -5.52 -12.86 -7.78
CA ILE A 174 -6.67 -11.95 -7.61
C ILE A 174 -7.69 -12.52 -6.62
N GLY A 175 -7.97 -13.83 -6.71
CA GLY A 175 -8.88 -14.52 -5.79
C GLY A 175 -8.42 -14.42 -4.33
N ALA A 176 -7.12 -14.66 -4.07
CA ALA A 176 -6.56 -14.51 -2.73
C ALA A 176 -6.61 -13.05 -2.23
N GLY A 177 -6.30 -12.08 -3.10
CA GLY A 177 -6.44 -10.66 -2.79
C GLY A 177 -7.86 -10.25 -2.39
N ILE A 178 -8.88 -10.74 -3.11
CA ILE A 178 -10.29 -10.53 -2.78
C ILE A 178 -10.62 -11.16 -1.42
N THR A 179 -10.23 -12.42 -1.20
CA THR A 179 -10.47 -13.11 0.07
C THR A 179 -9.87 -12.35 1.26
N ILE A 180 -8.59 -11.98 1.19
CA ILE A 180 -7.91 -11.23 2.26
C ILE A 180 -8.63 -9.89 2.52
N THR A 181 -8.90 -9.13 1.46
CA THR A 181 -9.55 -7.81 1.54
C THR A 181 -10.92 -7.91 2.22
N CYS A 182 -11.78 -8.83 1.77
CA CYS A 182 -13.13 -9.02 2.33
C CYS A 182 -13.09 -9.57 3.76
N THR A 183 -12.22 -10.55 4.04
CA THR A 183 -12.10 -11.13 5.39
C THR A 183 -11.61 -10.09 6.39
N CYS A 184 -10.61 -9.27 6.05
CA CYS A 184 -10.14 -8.18 6.90
C CYS A 184 -11.25 -7.15 7.20
N LEU A 185 -12.04 -6.76 6.20
CA LEU A 185 -13.19 -5.86 6.43
C LEU A 185 -14.21 -6.46 7.39
N LEU A 186 -14.62 -7.72 7.17
CA LEU A 186 -15.62 -8.39 8.00
C LEU A 186 -15.12 -8.57 9.44
N MET A 187 -13.85 -8.94 9.63
CA MET A 187 -13.24 -9.05 10.95
C MET A 187 -13.13 -7.68 11.63
N SER A 188 -12.75 -6.63 10.90
CA SER A 188 -12.69 -5.27 11.43
C SER A 188 -14.05 -4.82 11.97
N LEU A 189 -15.11 -4.98 11.18
CA LEU A 189 -16.48 -4.66 11.58
C LEU A 189 -16.96 -5.51 12.76
N ALA A 190 -16.71 -6.82 12.74
CA ALA A 190 -17.08 -7.73 13.83
C ALA A 190 -16.43 -7.31 15.15
N ILE A 191 -15.11 -7.07 15.15
CA ILE A 191 -14.37 -6.61 16.34
C ILE A 191 -14.87 -5.24 16.78
N GLY A 192 -15.08 -4.30 15.84
CA GLY A 192 -15.64 -2.98 16.15
C GLY A 192 -16.99 -3.06 16.87
N ILE A 193 -17.90 -3.91 16.40
CA ILE A 193 -19.21 -4.16 17.02
C ILE A 193 -19.04 -4.79 18.41
N MET A 194 -18.15 -5.76 18.56
CA MET A 194 -17.87 -6.40 19.85
C MET A 194 -17.32 -5.42 20.90
N LEU A 195 -16.59 -4.38 20.49
CA LEU A 195 -16.08 -3.34 21.38
C LEU A 195 -17.15 -2.34 21.83
N ARG A 196 -18.36 -2.37 21.24
CA ARG A 196 -19.53 -1.57 21.64
C ARG A 196 -19.25 -0.06 21.76
N SER A 197 -18.38 0.46 20.89
CA SER A 197 -18.04 1.88 20.83
C SER A 197 -18.56 2.50 19.53
N PRO A 198 -19.69 3.22 19.56
CA PRO A 198 -20.24 3.90 18.39
C PRO A 198 -19.25 4.79 17.64
N PRO A 199 -18.37 5.59 18.29
CA PRO A 199 -17.34 6.34 17.58
C PRO A 199 -16.43 5.43 16.75
N LEU A 200 -15.88 4.37 17.35
CA LEU A 200 -14.99 3.44 16.65
C LEU A 200 -15.69 2.70 15.50
N ILE A 201 -16.92 2.23 15.73
CA ILE A 201 -17.74 1.57 14.70
C ILE A 201 -18.01 2.53 13.55
N SER A 202 -18.40 3.77 13.85
CA SER A 202 -18.65 4.79 12.82
C SER A 202 -17.40 5.11 12.01
N THR A 203 -16.23 5.19 12.64
CA THR A 203 -14.95 5.37 11.96
C THR A 203 -14.63 4.21 11.02
N ILE A 204 -14.81 2.96 11.45
CA ILE A 204 -14.56 1.78 10.59
C ILE A 204 -15.50 1.79 9.37
N ILE A 205 -16.79 2.09 9.58
CA ILE A 205 -17.76 2.18 8.49
C ILE A 205 -17.40 3.31 7.52
N MET A 206 -17.08 4.50 8.04
CA MET A 206 -16.66 5.63 7.21
C MET A 206 -15.39 5.32 6.43
N TRP A 207 -14.41 4.67 7.06
CA TRP A 207 -13.16 4.27 6.42
C TRP A 207 -13.42 3.28 5.27
N PHE A 208 -14.25 2.27 5.51
CA PHE A 208 -14.70 1.33 4.47
C PHE A 208 -15.38 2.05 3.29
N LEU A 209 -16.38 2.89 3.57
CA LEU A 209 -17.14 3.59 2.54
C LEU A 209 -16.27 4.55 1.73
N LEU A 210 -15.43 5.34 2.41
CA LEU A 210 -14.53 6.31 1.79
C LEU A 210 -13.44 5.62 0.95
N SER A 211 -12.87 4.51 1.43
CA SER A 211 -11.86 3.76 0.67
C SER A 211 -12.46 3.07 -0.56
N SER A 212 -13.71 2.57 -0.44
CA SER A 212 -14.47 2.05 -1.57
C SER A 212 -14.72 3.14 -2.61
N ALA A 213 -15.21 4.31 -2.17
CA ALA A 213 -15.49 5.44 -3.04
C ALA A 213 -14.22 5.99 -3.71
N TYR A 214 -13.09 5.94 -3.03
CA TYR A 214 -11.79 6.32 -3.57
C TYR A 214 -11.31 5.38 -4.68
N SER A 215 -11.46 4.06 -4.50
CA SER A 215 -10.79 3.05 -5.34
C SER A 215 -11.66 2.41 -6.42
N ALA A 216 -12.92 2.07 -6.10
CA ALA A 216 -13.75 1.20 -6.92
C ALA A 216 -14.13 1.85 -8.26
N ASP A 217 -13.96 1.13 -9.37
CA ASP A 217 -14.32 1.61 -10.72
C ASP A 217 -15.81 1.36 -11.03
N LEU A 218 -16.67 2.12 -10.37
CA LEU A 218 -18.12 2.09 -10.53
C LEU A 218 -18.67 3.53 -10.70
N PRO A 219 -19.89 3.72 -11.23
CA PRO A 219 -20.51 5.05 -11.35
C PRO A 219 -20.51 5.80 -10.01
N PHE A 220 -20.15 7.09 -10.05
CA PHE A 220 -20.01 8.00 -8.89
C PHE A 220 -18.89 7.67 -7.89
N LEU A 221 -18.13 6.58 -8.09
CA LEU A 221 -16.97 6.21 -7.29
C LEU A 221 -15.66 6.57 -8.02
N ARG A 222 -14.56 5.89 -7.68
CA ARG A 222 -13.19 6.14 -8.15
C ARG A 222 -12.72 7.58 -7.98
N TRP A 223 -13.00 8.16 -6.81
CA TRP A 223 -12.69 9.56 -6.48
C TRP A 223 -11.23 9.94 -6.69
N LYS A 224 -10.31 8.96 -6.66
CA LYS A 224 -8.89 9.17 -6.99
C LYS A 224 -8.63 9.78 -8.37
N ARG A 225 -9.56 9.67 -9.32
CA ARG A 225 -9.47 10.31 -10.65
C ARG A 225 -9.68 11.83 -10.60
N ASN A 226 -10.27 12.35 -9.52
CA ASN A 226 -10.53 13.78 -9.35
C ASN A 226 -9.72 14.32 -8.15
N PRO A 227 -8.78 15.27 -8.35
CA PRO A 227 -7.94 15.79 -7.27
C PRO A 227 -8.73 16.36 -6.07
N PHE A 228 -9.86 17.01 -6.33
CA PHE A 228 -10.71 17.54 -5.27
C PHE A 228 -11.35 16.41 -4.45
N LEU A 229 -11.92 15.39 -5.10
CA LEU A 229 -12.53 14.26 -4.39
C LEU A 229 -11.49 13.39 -3.68
N ALA A 230 -10.30 13.21 -4.26
CA ALA A 230 -9.17 12.59 -3.60
C ALA A 230 -8.78 13.35 -2.32
N THR A 231 -8.73 14.69 -2.40
CA THR A 231 -8.47 15.58 -1.25
C THR A 231 -9.54 15.44 -0.19
N MET A 232 -10.82 15.46 -0.58
CA MET A 232 -11.94 15.24 0.33
C MET A 232 -11.86 13.87 1.00
N TYR A 233 -11.52 12.80 0.27
CA TYR A 233 -11.29 11.48 0.85
C TYR A 233 -10.24 11.53 1.98
N GLY A 234 -9.04 12.06 1.70
CA GLY A 234 -7.97 12.11 2.69
C GLY A 234 -8.33 12.97 3.92
N VAL A 235 -9.01 14.10 3.72
CA VAL A 235 -9.45 14.98 4.82
C VAL A 235 -10.56 14.32 5.64
N LEU A 236 -11.57 13.75 5.01
CA LEU A 236 -12.69 13.11 5.70
C LEU A 236 -12.25 11.86 6.48
N GLU A 237 -11.37 11.04 5.89
CA GLU A 237 -10.93 9.78 6.51
C GLU A 237 -9.81 10.02 7.54
N ARG A 238 -8.63 10.49 7.09
CA ARG A 238 -7.44 10.66 7.94
C ARG A 238 -7.42 11.97 8.73
N GLY A 239 -8.05 13.02 8.21
CA GLY A 239 -8.09 14.33 8.88
C GLY A 239 -9.13 14.38 9.98
N LEU A 240 -10.31 13.79 9.75
CA LEU A 240 -11.49 13.96 10.61
C LEU A 240 -11.96 12.64 11.26
N ALA A 241 -12.43 11.68 10.48
CA ALA A 241 -13.14 10.50 11.01
C ALA A 241 -12.24 9.62 11.87
N MET A 242 -11.01 9.36 11.44
CA MET A 242 -10.06 8.56 12.20
C MET A 242 -9.60 9.28 13.48
N PRO A 243 -9.07 10.52 13.44
CA PRO A 243 -8.60 11.19 14.66
C PRO A 243 -9.70 11.40 15.70
N LEU A 244 -10.88 11.87 15.28
CA LEU A 244 -11.99 12.10 16.20
C LEU A 244 -12.53 10.79 16.77
N GLY A 245 -12.69 9.76 15.94
CA GLY A 245 -13.23 8.48 16.39
C GLY A 245 -12.36 7.76 17.40
N TYR A 246 -11.05 7.72 17.17
CA TYR A 246 -10.10 7.11 18.11
C TYR A 246 -10.00 7.92 19.41
N PHE A 247 -9.93 9.24 19.33
CA PHE A 247 -9.95 10.10 20.51
C PHE A 247 -11.22 9.88 21.35
N MET A 248 -12.41 9.94 20.72
CA MET A 248 -13.69 9.73 21.40
C MET A 248 -13.80 8.32 22.00
N HIS A 249 -13.30 7.29 21.29
CA HIS A 249 -13.26 5.92 21.79
C HIS A 249 -12.46 5.85 23.08
N ILE A 250 -11.23 6.35 23.08
CA ILE A 250 -10.36 6.32 24.25
C ILE A 250 -10.95 7.14 25.39
N GLN A 251 -11.38 8.37 25.12
CA GLN A 251 -11.90 9.27 26.17
C GLN A 251 -13.12 8.68 26.87
N LYS A 252 -14.11 8.19 26.12
CA LYS A 252 -15.39 7.73 26.68
C LYS A 252 -15.43 6.26 27.03
N TYR A 253 -14.91 5.39 26.18
CA TYR A 253 -15.09 3.95 26.29
C TYR A 253 -13.91 3.23 26.93
N VAL A 254 -12.76 3.90 27.06
CA VAL A 254 -11.59 3.35 27.76
C VAL A 254 -11.35 4.08 29.08
N LEU A 255 -11.35 5.42 29.06
CA LEU A 255 -11.11 6.24 30.26
C LEU A 255 -12.39 6.60 31.03
N GLY A 256 -13.58 6.32 30.48
CA GLY A 256 -14.86 6.53 31.17
C GLY A 256 -15.26 8.00 31.35
N ARG A 257 -14.72 8.92 30.55
CA ARG A 257 -14.95 10.37 30.66
C ARG A 257 -16.01 10.86 29.65
N PRO A 258 -16.70 11.98 29.93
CA PRO A 258 -17.51 12.63 28.90
C PRO A 258 -16.64 13.01 27.68
N ILE A 259 -17.25 13.02 26.49
CA ILE A 259 -16.58 13.46 25.27
C ILE A 259 -16.45 14.98 25.34
N GLU A 260 -15.22 15.47 25.37
CA GLU A 260 -14.89 16.89 25.41
C GLU A 260 -13.78 17.17 24.42
N PHE A 261 -14.06 18.04 23.44
CA PHE A 261 -13.07 18.42 22.44
C PHE A 261 -12.17 19.53 23.00
N SER A 262 -10.94 19.15 23.34
CA SER A 262 -9.94 20.11 23.80
C SER A 262 -9.45 21.00 22.66
N ARG A 263 -8.93 22.19 23.00
CA ARG A 263 -8.25 23.08 22.04
C ARG A 263 -7.11 22.36 21.32
N THR A 264 -6.37 21.55 22.08
CA THR A 264 -5.29 20.70 21.57
C THR A 264 -5.80 19.75 20.48
N LEU A 265 -6.88 19.01 20.73
CA LEU A 265 -7.45 18.09 19.75
C LEU A 265 -7.86 18.82 18.47
N MET A 266 -8.62 19.92 18.60
CA MET A 266 -9.09 20.67 17.43
C MET A 266 -7.92 21.22 16.60
N PHE A 267 -6.86 21.68 17.26
CA PHE A 267 -5.64 22.13 16.60
C PHE A 267 -4.94 20.98 15.86
N VAL A 268 -4.75 19.83 16.51
CA VAL A 268 -4.14 18.64 15.89
C VAL A 268 -4.97 18.14 14.70
N VAL A 269 -6.30 18.10 14.82
CA VAL A 269 -7.22 17.74 13.72
C VAL A 269 -7.05 18.70 12.54
N ALA A 270 -6.98 20.02 12.79
CA ALA A 270 -6.76 21.01 11.74
C ALA A 270 -5.41 20.81 11.04
N VAL A 271 -4.34 20.57 11.80
CA VAL A 271 -3.00 20.26 11.29
C VAL A 271 -3.01 18.98 10.44
N LYS A 272 -3.69 17.92 10.90
CA LYS A 272 -3.83 16.67 10.13
C LYS A 272 -4.60 16.87 8.82
N CYS A 273 -5.66 17.67 8.80
CA CYS A 273 -6.35 18.04 7.56
C CYS A 273 -5.41 18.73 6.56
N TRP A 274 -4.55 19.65 7.03
CA TRP A 274 -3.53 20.27 6.19
C TRP A 274 -2.49 19.27 5.64
N PHE A 275 -2.04 18.33 6.48
CA PHE A 275 -1.17 17.25 6.01
C PHE A 275 -1.83 16.38 4.95
N CYS A 276 -3.13 16.08 5.05
CA CYS A 276 -3.85 15.33 4.01
C CYS A 276 -3.83 16.05 2.66
N VAL A 277 -4.09 17.36 2.65
CA VAL A 277 -4.05 18.18 1.42
C VAL A 277 -2.64 18.15 0.80
N LEU A 278 -1.62 18.34 1.64
CA LEU A 278 -0.22 18.29 1.23
C LEU A 278 0.17 16.93 0.63
N LEU A 279 -0.17 15.83 1.30
CA LEU A 279 0.19 14.50 0.84
C LEU A 279 -0.39 14.22 -0.53
N ILE A 280 -1.63 14.65 -0.77
CA ILE A 280 -2.30 14.46 -2.05
C ILE A 280 -1.67 15.31 -3.15
N LEU A 281 -1.21 16.51 -2.82
CA LEU A 281 -0.45 17.34 -3.74
C LEU A 281 0.89 16.70 -4.13
N LEU A 282 1.58 16.07 -3.18
CA LEU A 282 2.89 15.45 -3.40
C LEU A 282 2.81 14.01 -3.93
N LYS A 283 1.69 13.31 -3.76
CA LYS A 283 1.55 11.88 -4.10
C LYS A 283 1.75 11.60 -5.59
N ASP A 284 1.40 12.57 -6.44
CA ASP A 284 1.44 12.41 -7.90
C ASP A 284 2.84 12.72 -8.46
N MET A 285 3.77 13.23 -7.64
CA MET A 285 5.12 13.59 -8.12
C MET A 285 5.94 12.37 -8.58
N PRO A 286 5.93 11.22 -7.88
CA PRO A 286 6.54 9.99 -8.39
C PRO A 286 5.77 9.38 -9.57
N ASP A 287 4.48 9.68 -9.76
CA ASP A 287 3.65 9.00 -10.74
C ASP A 287 3.53 9.77 -12.08
N VAL A 288 4.18 10.94 -12.20
CA VAL A 288 4.07 11.86 -13.36
C VAL A 288 4.21 11.19 -14.73
N ASP A 289 5.19 10.30 -14.89
CA ASP A 289 5.50 9.72 -16.20
C ASP A 289 4.38 8.75 -16.62
N GLY A 290 3.92 7.90 -15.69
CA GLY A 290 2.78 6.99 -15.92
C GLY A 290 1.45 7.72 -16.08
N ASP A 291 1.22 8.78 -15.31
CA ASP A 291 0.02 9.62 -15.43
C ASP A 291 -0.06 10.30 -16.80
N LYS A 292 1.09 10.79 -17.32
CA LYS A 292 1.19 11.40 -18.64
C LYS A 292 0.86 10.41 -19.77
N GLU A 293 1.33 9.17 -19.68
CA GLU A 293 1.02 8.11 -20.66
C GLU A 293 -0.46 7.75 -20.70
N HIS A 294 -1.16 7.85 -19.56
CA HIS A 294 -2.60 7.58 -19.45
C HIS A 294 -3.48 8.83 -19.63
N GLY A 295 -2.89 9.97 -20.02
CA GLY A 295 -3.62 11.21 -20.27
C GLY A 295 -4.19 11.89 -19.02
N ILE A 296 -3.68 11.58 -17.84
CA ILE A 296 -4.10 12.18 -16.56
C ILE A 296 -3.40 13.52 -16.39
N GLN A 297 -4.17 14.60 -16.18
CA GLN A 297 -3.63 15.94 -15.96
C GLN A 297 -3.43 16.21 -14.46
N THR A 298 -2.25 15.91 -13.92
CA THR A 298 -1.90 16.19 -12.52
C THR A 298 -1.24 17.56 -12.34
N LEU A 299 -1.18 18.06 -11.11
CA LEU A 299 -0.54 19.34 -10.81
C LEU A 299 0.95 19.34 -11.17
N SER A 300 1.61 18.20 -10.97
CA SER A 300 3.02 17.98 -11.33
C SER A 300 3.26 18.02 -12.84
N ILE A 301 2.26 17.65 -13.65
CA ILE A 301 2.28 17.80 -15.12
C ILE A 301 2.02 19.26 -15.51
N ALA A 302 1.03 19.91 -14.88
CA ALA A 302 0.63 21.28 -15.24
C ALA A 302 1.66 22.35 -14.84
N LEU A 303 2.26 22.24 -13.64
CA LEU A 303 3.19 23.24 -13.10
C LEU A 303 4.66 22.82 -13.18
N GLY A 304 4.94 21.53 -13.35
CA GLY A 304 6.27 20.94 -13.29
C GLY A 304 6.67 20.46 -11.89
N LYS A 305 7.48 19.40 -11.84
CA LYS A 305 7.91 18.70 -10.61
C LYS A 305 8.58 19.66 -9.59
N GLU A 306 9.40 20.60 -10.06
CA GLU A 306 10.13 21.56 -9.21
C GLU A 306 9.21 22.52 -8.45
N LYS A 307 8.24 23.12 -9.15
CA LYS A 307 7.29 24.06 -8.53
C LYS A 307 6.41 23.36 -7.50
N VAL A 308 5.95 22.15 -7.81
CA VAL A 308 5.13 21.34 -6.90
C VAL A 308 5.94 20.92 -5.67
N LEU A 309 7.22 20.55 -5.83
CA LEU A 309 8.11 20.24 -4.71
C LEU A 309 8.23 21.43 -3.76
N TRP A 310 8.58 22.61 -4.27
CA TRP A 310 8.74 23.80 -3.43
C TRP A 310 7.43 24.26 -2.80
N LEU A 311 6.31 24.15 -3.52
CA LEU A 311 4.98 24.40 -2.95
C LEU A 311 4.72 23.51 -1.74
N GLY A 312 4.97 22.20 -1.85
CA GLY A 312 4.82 21.28 -0.72
C GLY A 312 5.77 21.58 0.44
N VAL A 313 7.02 21.96 0.15
CA VAL A 313 8.00 22.37 1.17
C VAL A 313 7.52 23.61 1.92
N TYR A 314 7.04 24.64 1.22
CA TYR A 314 6.54 25.85 1.87
C TYR A 314 5.29 25.58 2.70
N MET A 315 4.36 24.76 2.20
CA MET A 315 3.18 24.35 2.97
C MET A 315 3.57 23.63 4.27
N LEU A 316 4.54 22.71 4.22
CA LEU A 316 5.07 22.04 5.40
C LEU A 316 5.73 23.01 6.39
N LEU A 317 6.52 23.96 5.89
CA LEU A 317 7.17 24.97 6.74
C LEU A 317 6.16 25.86 7.47
N VAL A 318 5.05 26.22 6.80
CA VAL A 318 3.95 26.95 7.44
C VAL A 318 3.32 26.11 8.56
N VAL A 319 3.06 24.82 8.31
CA VAL A 319 2.52 23.90 9.32
C VAL A 319 3.47 23.75 10.51
N TYR A 320 4.76 23.52 10.27
CA TYR A 320 5.77 23.45 11.34
C TYR A 320 5.92 24.76 12.09
N GLY A 321 5.86 25.90 11.41
CA GLY A 321 5.84 27.22 12.05
C GLY A 321 4.63 27.37 12.99
N ALA A 322 3.44 26.97 12.55
CA ALA A 322 2.24 26.98 13.37
C ALA A 322 2.37 26.06 14.60
N LEU A 323 2.95 24.87 14.44
CA LEU A 323 3.22 23.93 15.54
C LEU A 323 4.23 24.49 16.54
N VAL A 324 5.29 25.15 16.08
CA VAL A 324 6.28 25.83 16.95
C VAL A 324 5.60 26.95 17.75
N ILE A 325 4.78 27.78 17.10
CA ILE A 325 4.05 28.87 17.77
C ILE A 325 3.07 28.30 18.82
N ALA A 326 2.33 27.25 18.47
CA ALA A 326 1.43 26.54 19.37
C ALA A 326 2.19 25.91 20.56
N GLY A 327 3.35 25.31 20.33
CA GLY A 327 4.21 24.80 21.40
C GLY A 327 4.73 25.91 22.32
N ALA A 328 5.11 27.06 21.75
CA ALA A 328 5.61 28.20 22.52
C ALA A 328 4.55 28.80 23.46
N SER A 329 3.27 28.72 23.09
CA SER A 329 2.15 29.16 23.93
C SER A 329 1.73 28.13 25.00
N SER A 330 2.32 26.92 25.00
CA SER A 330 2.04 25.90 26.01
C SER A 330 2.38 26.39 27.43
N PRO A 331 1.52 26.10 28.44
CA PRO A 331 1.82 26.38 29.84
C PRO A 331 2.84 25.38 30.43
N PHE A 332 3.09 24.25 29.77
CA PHE A 332 3.98 23.20 30.26
C PHE A 332 5.37 23.32 29.62
N LEU A 333 6.42 23.42 30.44
CA LEU A 333 7.80 23.58 29.96
C LEU A 333 8.24 22.41 29.06
N GLU A 334 7.91 21.17 29.45
CA GLU A 334 8.28 19.98 28.68
C GLU A 334 7.61 19.95 27.29
N SER A 335 6.30 20.23 27.24
CA SER A 335 5.55 20.35 25.99
C SER A 335 6.15 21.43 25.09
N LYS A 336 6.51 22.57 25.68
CA LYS A 336 7.14 23.69 24.98
C LYS A 336 8.49 23.30 24.36
N LEU A 337 9.39 22.72 25.14
CA LEU A 337 10.73 22.34 24.66
C LEU A 337 10.64 21.26 23.58
N ILE A 338 9.86 20.19 23.83
CA ILE A 338 9.70 19.08 22.87
C ILE A 338 9.10 19.58 21.56
N THR A 339 8.04 20.39 21.63
CA THR A 339 7.34 20.88 20.43
C THR A 339 8.24 21.85 19.65
N ILE A 340 8.90 22.81 20.30
CA ILE A 340 9.75 23.78 19.59
C ILE A 340 10.95 23.06 18.95
N ILE A 341 11.69 22.26 19.72
CA ILE A 341 12.90 21.60 19.22
C ILE A 341 12.54 20.57 18.15
N GLY A 342 11.50 19.76 18.38
CA GLY A 342 11.05 18.72 17.47
C GLY A 342 10.68 19.28 16.10
N HIS A 343 9.69 20.19 16.05
CA HIS A 343 9.21 20.73 14.78
C HIS A 343 10.23 21.62 14.09
N SER A 344 11.07 22.35 14.83
CA SER A 344 12.19 23.10 14.23
C SER A 344 13.21 22.17 13.59
N THR A 345 13.49 21.02 14.21
CA THR A 345 14.38 19.99 13.65
C THR A 345 13.77 19.38 12.38
N LEU A 346 12.47 19.05 12.38
CA LEU A 346 11.78 18.56 11.19
C LEU A 346 11.81 19.59 10.05
N ALA A 347 11.55 20.86 10.34
CA ALA A 347 11.63 21.95 9.38
C ALA A 347 13.04 22.12 8.79
N PHE A 348 14.07 22.05 9.63
CA PHE A 348 15.47 22.10 9.20
C PHE A 348 15.82 20.93 8.28
N LEU A 349 15.49 19.70 8.69
CA LEU A 349 15.75 18.50 7.90
C LEU A 349 15.00 18.52 6.55
N LEU A 350 13.75 19.02 6.54
CA LEU A 350 12.98 19.23 5.33
C LEU A 350 13.69 20.17 4.36
N LEU A 351 14.08 21.36 4.82
CA LEU A 351 14.80 22.34 4.00
C LEU A 351 16.13 21.79 3.48
N GLN A 352 16.89 21.13 4.35
CA GLN A 352 18.18 20.54 3.97
C GLN A 352 18.00 19.47 2.90
N ARG A 353 17.01 18.57 3.05
CA ARG A 353 16.78 17.51 2.07
C ARG A 353 16.25 18.07 0.75
N ALA A 354 15.27 18.98 0.81
CA ALA A 354 14.62 19.56 -0.37
C ALA A 354 15.60 20.28 -1.31
N ARG A 355 16.58 21.02 -0.76
CA ARG A 355 17.61 21.73 -1.54
C ARG A 355 18.50 20.82 -2.38
N ASN A 356 18.57 19.54 -2.03
CA ASN A 356 19.47 18.55 -2.65
C ASN A 356 18.72 17.57 -3.56
N VAL A 357 17.42 17.79 -3.84
CA VAL A 357 16.63 16.91 -4.70
C VAL A 357 16.84 17.29 -6.16
N ASP A 358 17.41 16.37 -6.93
CA ASP A 358 17.37 16.44 -8.40
C ASP A 358 15.99 16.01 -8.91
N VAL A 359 15.15 16.96 -9.30
CA VAL A 359 13.79 16.73 -9.80
C VAL A 359 13.74 16.06 -11.19
N SER A 360 14.89 15.97 -11.86
CA SER A 360 15.05 15.22 -13.12
C SER A 360 15.15 13.72 -12.85
N SER A 361 15.60 13.34 -11.66
CA SER A 361 15.84 11.95 -11.28
C SER A 361 14.62 11.35 -10.57
N GLN A 362 14.02 10.36 -11.23
CA GLN A 362 12.88 9.61 -10.68
C GLN A 362 13.21 8.95 -9.34
N ALA A 363 14.43 8.42 -9.19
CA ALA A 363 14.90 7.84 -7.94
C ALA A 363 15.02 8.89 -6.81
N ALA A 364 15.46 10.10 -7.14
CA ALA A 364 15.57 11.19 -6.17
C ALA A 364 14.18 11.68 -5.71
N ILE A 365 13.21 11.81 -6.62
CA ILE A 365 11.81 12.13 -6.30
C ILE A 365 11.21 11.06 -5.40
N LEU A 366 11.35 9.77 -5.74
CA LEU A 366 10.83 8.68 -4.91
C LEU A 366 11.49 8.67 -3.53
N SER A 367 12.80 8.92 -3.45
CA SER A 367 13.54 9.04 -2.20
C SER A 367 13.01 10.19 -1.34
N PHE A 368 12.78 11.36 -1.95
CA PHE A 368 12.22 12.52 -1.26
C PHE A 368 10.79 12.28 -0.79
N TYR A 369 9.94 11.68 -1.62
CA TYR A 369 8.57 11.31 -1.26
C TYR A 369 8.54 10.34 -0.06
N ARG A 370 9.38 9.30 -0.06
CA ARG A 370 9.54 8.40 1.11
C ARG A 370 10.05 9.14 2.35
N PHE A 371 10.88 10.17 2.17
CA PHE A 371 11.33 11.02 3.28
C PHE A 371 10.20 11.88 3.85
N ILE A 372 9.30 12.43 3.02
CA ILE A 372 8.09 13.13 3.49
C ILE A 372 7.23 12.21 4.36
N TRP A 373 7.05 10.93 3.97
CA TRP A 373 6.35 9.96 4.82
C TRP A 373 7.04 9.74 6.18
N LYS A 374 8.37 9.70 6.23
CA LYS A 374 9.10 9.60 7.50
C LYS A 374 8.91 10.83 8.37
N LEU A 375 8.89 12.03 7.77
CA LEU A 375 8.57 13.27 8.48
C LEU A 375 7.16 13.22 9.06
N LEU A 376 6.18 12.69 8.31
CA LEU A 376 4.82 12.50 8.80
C LEU A 376 4.76 11.52 9.98
N PHE A 377 5.57 10.46 9.98
CA PHE A 377 5.63 9.54 11.11
C PHE A 377 6.21 10.22 12.36
N ALA A 378 7.29 10.99 12.18
CA ALA A 378 7.86 11.78 13.27
C ALA A 378 6.86 12.82 13.80
N GLU A 379 6.11 13.46 12.91
CA GLU A 379 5.04 14.39 13.26
C GLU A 379 3.96 13.71 14.11
N HIS A 380 3.45 12.55 13.69
CA HIS A 380 2.48 11.81 14.51
C HIS A 380 3.05 11.47 15.90
N ILE A 381 4.34 11.21 16.05
CA ILE A 381 4.94 10.99 17.37
C ILE A 381 4.96 12.29 18.20
N LEU A 382 5.16 13.45 17.57
CA LEU A 382 5.26 14.75 18.25
C LEU A 382 3.91 15.42 18.56
N LEU A 383 2.88 15.21 17.75
CA LEU A 383 1.56 15.85 17.90
C LEU A 383 0.95 15.69 19.31
N PRO A 384 1.04 14.53 20.00
CA PRO A 384 0.51 14.37 21.36
C PRO A 384 1.23 15.21 22.43
N CYS A 385 2.45 15.67 22.11
CA CYS A 385 3.25 16.54 22.96
C CYS A 385 2.83 18.01 22.84
N VAL A 386 2.04 18.40 21.83
CA VAL A 386 1.47 19.75 21.73
C VAL A 386 0.35 19.87 22.75
N ARG A 387 0.52 20.69 23.81
CA ARG A 387 -0.49 20.88 24.86
C ARG A 387 -0.84 22.37 25.01
N LEU A 388 -2.08 22.73 24.65
CA LEU A 388 -2.65 24.09 24.59
C LEU A 388 -3.71 24.37 25.67
#